data_AF-A0A0T6AKY6-F1
#
_entry.id   AF-A0A0T6AKY6-F1
#
_cell.length_a   1.000
_cell.length_b   1.000
_cell.length_c   1.000
_cell.angle_alpha   90.00
_cell.angle_beta   90.00
_cell.angle_gamma   90.00
#
_symmetry.space_group_name_H-M   'P 1'
#
loop_
_entity.id
_entity.type
_entity.pdbx_description
1 polymer ?
#
loop_
_entity_poly.entity_id
_entity_poly.type
_entity_poly.pdbx_seq_one_letter_code
_entity_poly.pdbx_strand_id
1 'polypeptide(L)'
;MTAHLLGWVSLILMQLGLMGLYARQVEKTGWLGLVGFILAFIGTAFGGAIQFMSGTVIPLVAAEAAAIFDQARTAATFALPLLPLGFGLGYLLFGIGTMRASVLPRWSGLLMSIGVSFFVFAIFSQEISLLSGPLPHVIGDSGAAVFGLGLVWMGYALWFEKREPAK
;
A
#
# COMPACT_ATOMS: atom_id res chain seq x y z
N MET A 1 -13.70 16.46 -2.95
CA MET A 1 -13.68 16.18 -1.50
C MET A 1 -14.04 14.73 -1.16
N THR A 2 -15.11 14.16 -1.74
CA THR A 2 -15.54 12.76 -1.50
C THR A 2 -14.49 11.70 -1.83
N ALA A 3 -13.74 11.86 -2.94
CA ALA A 3 -12.68 10.91 -3.31
C ALA A 3 -11.53 10.82 -2.29
N HIS A 4 -11.18 11.95 -1.64
CA HIS A 4 -10.12 11.95 -0.62
C HIS A 4 -10.56 11.22 0.64
N LEU A 5 -11.83 11.39 1.08
CA LEU A 5 -12.37 10.66 2.23
C LEU A 5 -12.31 9.13 2.03
N LEU A 6 -12.63 8.66 0.83
CA LEU A 6 -12.55 7.23 0.52
C LEU A 6 -11.10 6.72 0.61
N GLY A 7 -10.14 7.50 0.11
CA GLY A 7 -8.71 7.19 0.24
C GLY A 7 -8.23 7.15 1.70
N TRP A 8 -8.77 8.02 2.55
CA TRP A 8 -8.46 8.02 3.99
C TRP A 8 -8.96 6.76 4.69
N VAL A 9 -10.23 6.44 4.46
CA VAL A 9 -10.86 5.26 5.05
C VAL A 9 -10.13 3.99 4.59
N SER A 10 -9.78 3.89 3.31
CA SER A 10 -9.07 2.72 2.79
C SER A 10 -7.68 2.56 3.41
N LEU A 11 -6.92 3.64 3.59
CA LEU A 11 -5.60 3.59 4.22
C LEU A 11 -5.66 3.17 5.69
N ILE A 12 -6.63 3.70 6.45
CA ILE A 12 -6.83 3.33 7.85
C ILE A 12 -7.20 1.85 7.96
N LEU A 13 -8.16 1.40 7.15
CA LEU A 13 -8.58 -0.02 7.14
C LEU A 13 -7.44 -0.94 6.70
N MET A 14 -6.64 -0.52 5.72
CA MET A 14 -5.48 -1.28 5.26
C MET A 14 -4.41 -1.39 6.34
N GLN A 15 -4.17 -0.32 7.10
CA GLN A 15 -3.22 -0.30 8.20
C GLN A 15 -3.63 -1.24 9.34
N LEU A 16 -4.90 -1.17 9.74
CA LEU A 16 -5.47 -2.07 10.75
C LEU A 16 -5.53 -3.51 10.26
N GLY A 17 -5.91 -3.72 8.99
CA GLY A 17 -5.95 -5.01 8.33
C GLY A 17 -4.57 -5.66 8.29
N LEU A 18 -3.53 -4.89 7.98
CA LEU A 18 -2.14 -5.37 7.97
C LEU A 18 -1.69 -5.86 9.35
N MET A 19 -2.06 -5.16 10.43
CA MET A 19 -1.80 -5.63 11.81
C MET A 19 -2.48 -6.98 12.08
N GLY A 20 -3.76 -7.11 11.72
CA GLY A 20 -4.52 -8.35 11.91
C GLY A 20 -3.97 -9.52 11.09
N LEU A 21 -3.58 -9.26 9.84
CA LEU A 21 -2.95 -10.25 8.97
C LEU A 21 -1.62 -10.72 9.56
N TYR A 22 -0.74 -9.79 9.96
CA TYR A 22 0.54 -10.16 10.56
C TYR A 22 0.38 -10.94 11.87
N ALA A 23 -0.53 -10.50 12.76
CA ALA A 23 -0.80 -11.20 14.01
C ALA A 23 -1.21 -12.67 13.80
N ARG A 24 -1.93 -12.99 12.73
CA ARG A 24 -2.34 -14.37 12.41
C ARG A 24 -1.18 -15.27 12.01
N GLN A 25 -0.17 -14.73 11.33
CA GLN A 25 0.92 -15.53 10.76
C GLN A 25 2.27 -15.34 11.49
N VAL A 26 2.34 -14.47 12.48
CA VAL A 26 3.58 -14.07 13.19
C VAL A 26 4.48 -15.25 13.56
N GLU A 27 3.91 -16.35 14.06
CA GLU A 27 4.65 -17.55 14.48
C GLU A 27 5.30 -18.31 13.32
N LYS A 28 4.70 -18.28 12.11
CA LYS A 28 5.15 -19.06 10.94
C LYS A 28 5.86 -18.23 9.87
N THR A 29 5.70 -16.91 9.89
CA THR A 29 6.24 -16.03 8.83
C THR A 29 7.73 -15.71 9.02
N GLY A 30 8.25 -15.90 10.23
CA GLY A 30 9.64 -15.64 10.58
C GLY A 30 10.07 -14.19 10.34
N TRP A 31 11.38 -13.97 10.23
CA TRP A 31 11.96 -12.63 10.08
C TRP A 31 11.53 -11.92 8.79
N LEU A 32 11.34 -12.66 7.69
CA LEU A 32 10.98 -12.08 6.40
C LEU A 32 9.56 -11.48 6.43
N GLY A 33 8.62 -12.16 7.10
CA GLY A 33 7.29 -11.62 7.37
C GLY A 33 7.31 -10.38 8.26
N LEU A 34 8.16 -10.37 9.29
CA LEU A 34 8.32 -9.22 10.18
C LEU A 34 8.86 -7.99 9.44
N VAL A 35 9.96 -8.15 8.68
CA VAL A 35 10.55 -7.05 7.91
C VAL A 35 9.57 -6.53 6.87
N GLY A 36 8.89 -7.43 6.13
CA GLY A 36 7.85 -7.05 5.18
C GLY A 36 6.70 -6.29 5.85
N PHE A 37 6.23 -6.76 7.01
CA PHE A 37 5.19 -6.09 7.80
C PHE A 37 5.62 -4.69 8.23
N ILE A 38 6.79 -4.53 8.84
CA ILE A 38 7.28 -3.23 9.32
C ILE A 38 7.40 -2.24 8.16
N LEU A 39 8.00 -2.67 7.05
CA LEU A 39 8.15 -1.83 5.86
C LEU A 39 6.80 -1.45 5.28
N ALA A 40 5.88 -2.41 5.11
CA ALA A 40 4.54 -2.16 4.58
C ALA A 40 3.75 -1.20 5.49
N PHE A 41 3.87 -1.36 6.81
CA PHE A 41 3.22 -0.52 7.79
C PHE A 41 3.72 0.92 7.73
N ILE A 42 5.04 1.12 7.77
CA ILE A 42 5.64 2.45 7.67
C ILE A 42 5.33 3.07 6.31
N GLY A 43 5.51 2.31 5.23
CA GLY A 43 5.24 2.76 3.86
C GLY A 43 3.79 3.21 3.65
N THR A 44 2.84 2.48 4.22
CA THR A 44 1.42 2.86 4.17
C THR A 44 1.12 4.13 4.96
N ALA A 45 1.72 4.29 6.15
CA ALA A 45 1.58 5.51 6.93
C ALA A 45 2.13 6.74 6.18
N PHE A 46 3.29 6.59 5.53
CA PHE A 46 3.87 7.62 4.67
C PHE A 46 2.99 7.90 3.43
N GLY A 47 2.42 6.87 2.81
CA GLY A 47 1.44 7.02 1.73
C GLY A 47 0.25 7.88 2.16
N GLY A 48 -0.25 7.70 3.39
CA GLY A 48 -1.27 8.55 3.98
C GLY A 48 -0.84 10.00 4.21
N ALA A 49 0.39 10.23 4.66
CA ALA A 49 0.95 11.59 4.78
C ALA A 49 1.03 12.30 3.42
N ILE A 50 1.43 11.58 2.36
CA ILE A 50 1.46 12.13 1.00
C ILE A 50 0.04 12.50 0.54
N GLN A 51 -0.94 11.62 0.77
CA GLN A 51 -2.34 11.88 0.43
C GLN A 51 -2.94 13.07 1.21
N PHE A 52 -2.50 13.29 2.45
CA PHE A 52 -2.86 14.49 3.21
C PHE A 52 -2.31 15.76 2.60
N MET A 53 -1.02 15.73 2.26
CA MET A 53 -0.35 16.86 1.64
C MET A 53 -0.99 17.21 0.31
N SER A 54 -1.23 16.22 -0.56
CA SER A 54 -1.78 16.45 -1.90
C SER A 54 -3.28 16.79 -1.89
N GLY A 55 -4.07 16.12 -1.05
CA GLY A 55 -5.52 16.26 -1.04
C GLY A 55 -6.06 17.39 -0.16
N THR A 56 -5.28 17.87 0.81
CA THR A 56 -5.74 18.87 1.80
C THR A 56 -4.80 20.07 1.92
N VAL A 57 -3.51 19.84 2.19
CA VAL A 57 -2.57 20.92 2.52
C VAL A 57 -2.23 21.78 1.31
N ILE A 58 -1.83 21.18 0.19
CA ILE A 58 -1.44 21.90 -1.03
C ILE A 58 -2.60 22.75 -1.58
N PRO A 59 -3.85 22.22 -1.71
CA PRO A 59 -4.99 23.03 -2.13
C PRO A 59 -5.30 24.19 -1.18
N LEU A 60 -5.18 23.98 0.13
CA LEU A 60 -5.40 25.03 1.14
C LEU A 60 -4.34 26.14 1.05
N VAL A 61 -3.07 25.76 0.94
CA VAL A 61 -1.96 26.69 0.76
C VAL A 61 -2.11 27.48 -0.55
N ALA A 62 -2.58 26.83 -1.62
CA ALA A 62 -2.85 27.52 -2.88
C ALA A 62 -3.93 28.60 -2.74
N ALA A 63 -4.94 28.36 -1.89
CA ALA A 63 -6.04 29.29 -1.66
C ALA A 63 -5.65 30.45 -0.73
N GLU A 64 -4.87 30.19 0.33
CA GLU A 64 -4.67 31.14 1.43
C GLU A 64 -3.25 31.71 1.51
N ALA A 65 -2.24 31.03 0.96
CA ALA A 65 -0.84 31.36 1.13
C ALA A 65 0.00 31.06 -0.13
N ALA A 66 -0.40 31.61 -1.27
CA ALA A 66 0.26 31.39 -2.57
C ALA A 66 1.77 31.67 -2.56
N ALA A 67 2.25 32.56 -1.69
CA ALA A 67 3.68 32.89 -1.54
C ALA A 67 4.57 31.69 -1.16
N ILE A 68 4.01 30.67 -0.50
CA ILE A 68 4.74 29.45 -0.09
C ILE A 68 4.30 28.21 -0.89
N PHE A 69 3.47 28.38 -1.92
CA PHE A 69 2.91 27.26 -2.69
C PHE A 69 3.99 26.38 -3.33
N ASP A 70 5.02 26.99 -3.92
CA ASP A 70 6.12 26.25 -4.54
C ASP A 70 6.94 25.46 -3.50
N GLN A 71 7.05 25.96 -2.28
CA GLN A 71 7.69 25.22 -1.18
C GLN A 71 6.81 24.05 -0.72
N ALA A 72 5.50 24.28 -0.60
CA ALA A 72 4.54 23.27 -0.17
C ALA A 72 4.36 22.13 -1.17
N ARG A 73 4.47 22.41 -2.48
CA ARG A 73 4.40 21.38 -3.55
C ARG A 73 5.70 20.62 -3.76
N THR A 74 6.81 21.10 -3.20
CA THR A 74 8.10 20.41 -3.34
C THR A 74 8.02 19.11 -2.58
N ALA A 75 8.06 17.98 -3.31
CA ALA A 75 8.04 16.66 -2.70
C ALA A 75 9.19 16.55 -1.70
N ALA A 76 8.88 16.13 -0.48
CA ALA A 76 9.91 15.94 0.51
C ALA A 76 10.90 14.89 -0.02
N THR A 77 12.21 15.19 0.01
CA THR A 77 13.26 14.36 -0.60
C THR A 77 13.21 12.89 -0.16
N PHE A 78 12.66 12.63 1.03
CA PHE A 78 12.46 11.29 1.58
C PHE A 78 11.23 10.53 1.03
N ALA A 79 10.24 11.19 0.43
CA ALA A 79 9.08 10.55 -0.18
C ALA A 79 9.45 9.67 -1.39
N LEU A 80 10.47 10.11 -2.15
CA LEU A 80 10.96 9.43 -3.36
C LEU A 80 11.48 8.00 -3.09
N PRO A 81 12.32 7.75 -2.06
CA PRO A 81 12.71 6.38 -1.70
C PRO A 81 11.69 5.65 -0.82
N LEU A 82 10.95 6.34 0.05
CA LEU A 82 10.10 5.68 1.05
C LEU A 82 8.86 4.99 0.46
N LEU A 83 8.32 5.48 -0.65
CA LEU A 83 7.18 4.82 -1.30
C LEU A 83 7.59 3.48 -1.95
N PRO A 84 8.60 3.40 -2.85
CA PRO A 84 9.03 2.13 -3.42
C PRO A 84 9.66 1.18 -2.39
N LEU A 85 10.41 1.70 -1.40
CA LEU A 85 11.09 0.86 -0.40
C LEU A 85 10.19 0.48 0.78
N GLY A 86 9.34 1.38 1.26
CA GLY A 86 8.42 1.10 2.36
C GLY A 86 7.21 0.35 1.86
N PHE A 87 6.42 0.98 0.99
CA PHE A 87 5.18 0.39 0.49
C PHE A 87 5.46 -0.76 -0.48
N GLY A 88 6.26 -0.52 -1.51
CA GLY A 88 6.57 -1.51 -2.54
C GLY A 88 7.23 -2.78 -1.99
N LEU A 89 8.46 -2.62 -1.51
CA LEU A 89 9.24 -3.74 -0.99
C LEU A 89 8.59 -4.34 0.27
N GLY A 90 7.95 -3.53 1.11
CA GLY A 90 7.24 -4.03 2.29
C GLY A 90 6.12 -4.99 1.94
N TYR A 91 5.18 -4.61 1.08
CA TYR A 91 4.08 -5.50 0.68
C TYR A 91 4.56 -6.68 -0.18
N LEU A 92 5.63 -6.50 -0.97
CA LEU A 92 6.27 -7.60 -1.69
C LEU A 92 6.80 -8.65 -0.72
N LEU A 93 7.63 -8.26 0.24
CA LEU A 93 8.21 -9.14 1.25
C LEU A 93 7.13 -9.75 2.15
N PHE A 94 6.12 -8.97 2.54
CA PHE A 94 5.00 -9.47 3.33
C PHE A 94 4.20 -10.52 2.57
N GLY A 95 3.94 -10.33 1.26
CA GLY A 95 3.29 -11.31 0.41
C GLY A 95 4.12 -12.60 0.24
N ILE A 96 5.43 -12.47 0.05
CA ILE A 96 6.36 -13.62 0.00
C ILE A 96 6.37 -14.37 1.34
N GLY A 97 6.43 -13.64 2.46
CA GLY A 97 6.33 -14.21 3.80
C GLY A 97 5.03 -14.98 3.98
N THR A 98 3.91 -14.41 3.52
CA THR A 98 2.59 -15.04 3.58
C THR A 98 2.54 -16.35 2.79
N MET A 99 3.09 -16.36 1.57
CA MET A 99 3.18 -17.58 0.74
C MET A 99 4.04 -18.66 1.39
N ARG A 100 5.13 -18.28 2.06
CA ARG A 100 6.02 -19.22 2.78
C ARG A 100 5.37 -19.76 4.04
N ALA A 101 4.76 -18.91 4.85
CA ALA A 101 4.08 -19.29 6.10
C ALA A 101 2.93 -20.27 5.85
N SER A 102 2.26 -20.17 4.69
CA SER A 102 1.12 -21.02 4.30
C SER A 102 -0.01 -21.04 5.33
N VAL A 103 -0.09 -20.00 6.17
CA VAL A 103 -1.19 -19.80 7.14
C VAL A 103 -2.39 -19.16 6.46
N LEU A 104 -2.15 -18.25 5.52
CA LEU A 104 -3.16 -17.62 4.68
C LEU A 104 -3.09 -18.18 3.25
N PRO A 105 -4.13 -17.99 2.41
CA PRO A 105 -4.15 -18.49 1.04
C PRO A 105 -2.96 -17.97 0.23
N ARG A 106 -2.14 -18.88 -0.31
CA ARG A 106 -0.92 -18.52 -1.08
C ARG A 106 -1.21 -17.57 -2.25
N TRP A 107 -2.34 -17.78 -2.93
CA TRP A 107 -2.80 -16.95 -4.05
C TRP A 107 -3.06 -15.50 -3.65
N SER A 108 -3.53 -15.26 -2.43
CA SER A 108 -3.75 -13.91 -1.94
C SER A 108 -2.44 -13.14 -1.75
N GLY A 109 -1.40 -13.82 -1.24
CA GLY A 109 -0.05 -13.29 -1.14
C GLY A 109 0.56 -12.98 -2.52
N LEU A 110 0.34 -13.88 -3.49
CA LEU A 110 0.79 -13.69 -4.87
C LEU A 110 0.13 -12.48 -5.53
N LEU A 111 -1.21 -12.37 -5.45
CA LEU A 111 -1.96 -11.24 -5.99
C LEU A 111 -1.49 -9.92 -5.39
N MET A 112 -1.31 -9.88 -4.08
CA MET A 112 -0.79 -8.70 -3.39
C MET A 112 0.62 -8.33 -3.87
N SER A 113 1.54 -9.29 -3.99
CA SER A 113 2.91 -9.05 -4.48
C SER A 113 2.94 -8.59 -5.95
N ILE A 114 2.12 -9.17 -6.82
CA ILE A 114 2.03 -8.77 -8.22
C ILE A 114 1.42 -7.37 -8.33
N GLY A 115 0.30 -7.13 -7.65
CA GLY A 115 -0.40 -5.85 -7.69
C GLY A 115 0.48 -4.69 -7.22
N VAL A 116 1.20 -4.85 -6.10
CA VAL A 116 2.11 -3.81 -5.61
C VAL A 116 3.28 -3.58 -6.57
N SER A 117 3.80 -4.62 -7.22
CA SER A 117 4.90 -4.49 -8.18
C SER A 117 4.48 -3.67 -9.39
N PHE A 118 3.29 -3.94 -9.94
CA PHE A 118 2.72 -3.17 -11.06
C PHE A 118 2.47 -1.72 -10.66
N PHE A 119 1.93 -1.50 -9.46
CA PHE A 119 1.68 -0.15 -8.93
C PHE A 119 2.98 0.67 -8.79
N VAL A 120 4.02 0.08 -8.19
CA VAL A 120 5.32 0.75 -8.02
C VAL A 120 6.01 0.97 -9.36
N PHE A 121 5.94 0.00 -10.27
CA PHE A 121 6.48 0.14 -11.62
C PHE A 121 5.84 1.30 -12.37
N ALA A 122 4.51 1.43 -12.31
CA ALA A 122 3.80 2.54 -12.93
C ALA A 122 4.29 3.90 -12.41
N ILE A 123 4.36 4.08 -11.09
CA ILE A 123 4.84 5.32 -10.47
C ILE A 123 6.28 5.61 -10.90
N PHE A 124 7.17 4.62 -10.77
CA PHE A 124 8.57 4.81 -11.11
C PHE A 124 8.76 5.15 -12.59
N SER A 125 8.04 4.47 -13.48
CA SER A 125 8.10 4.70 -14.92
C SER A 125 7.70 6.12 -15.32
N GLN A 126 6.80 6.75 -14.57
CA GLN A 126 6.38 8.13 -14.79
C GLN A 126 7.44 9.12 -14.30
N GLU A 127 8.02 8.89 -13.12
CA GLU A 127 9.06 9.75 -12.53
C GLU A 127 10.32 9.83 -13.41
N ILE A 128 10.79 8.69 -13.92
CA ILE A 128 11.96 8.67 -14.83
C ILE A 128 11.61 8.98 -16.28
N SER A 129 10.36 9.40 -16.56
CA SER A 129 9.85 9.67 -17.92
C SER A 129 10.03 8.50 -18.91
N LEU A 130 10.05 7.26 -18.40
CA LEU A 130 10.16 6.04 -19.21
C LEU A 130 8.87 5.76 -19.97
N LEU A 131 7.73 5.97 -19.31
CA LEU A 131 6.41 5.86 -19.89
C LEU A 131 5.69 7.20 -19.72
N SER A 132 5.01 7.65 -20.78
CA SER A 132 4.27 8.91 -20.80
C SER A 132 2.84 8.71 -21.31
N GLY A 133 1.98 9.71 -21.09
CA GLY A 133 0.57 9.64 -21.45
C GLY A 133 -0.26 8.81 -20.45
N PRO A 134 -1.36 8.17 -20.88
CA PRO A 134 -2.30 7.50 -19.98
C PRO A 134 -1.82 6.12 -19.49
N LEU A 135 -0.78 5.55 -20.10
CA LEU A 135 -0.29 4.20 -19.85
C LEU A 135 0.11 3.95 -18.38
N PRO A 136 0.92 4.80 -17.72
CA PRO A 136 1.27 4.61 -16.31
C PRO A 136 0.04 4.55 -15.40
N HIS A 137 -0.96 5.39 -15.64
CA HIS A 137 -2.19 5.39 -14.85
C HIS A 137 -2.96 4.07 -15.00
N VAL A 138 -3.13 3.57 -16.23
CA VAL A 138 -3.81 2.29 -16.47
C VAL A 138 -3.07 1.13 -15.79
N ILE A 139 -1.74 1.08 -15.88
CA ILE A 139 -0.92 0.04 -15.24
C ILE A 139 -1.03 0.14 -13.71
N GLY A 140 -0.95 1.36 -13.17
CA GLY A 140 -1.04 1.64 -11.74
C GLY A 140 -2.39 1.26 -11.17
N ASP A 141 -3.49 1.68 -11.79
CA ASP A 141 -4.86 1.41 -11.36
C ASP A 141 -5.18 -0.10 -11.42
N SER A 142 -4.72 -0.76 -12.48
CA SER A 142 -4.81 -2.22 -12.61
C SER A 142 -4.04 -2.92 -11.49
N GLY A 143 -2.81 -2.48 -11.21
CA GLY A 143 -1.98 -2.99 -10.12
C GLY A 143 -2.64 -2.80 -8.75
N ALA A 144 -3.22 -1.62 -8.50
CA ALA A 144 -3.94 -1.31 -7.27
C ALA A 144 -5.20 -2.20 -7.10
N ALA A 145 -5.93 -2.46 -8.18
CA ALA A 145 -7.07 -3.37 -8.16
C ALA A 145 -6.65 -4.80 -7.80
N VAL A 146 -5.59 -5.32 -8.44
CA VAL A 146 -5.04 -6.66 -8.16
C VAL A 146 -4.54 -6.76 -6.72
N PHE A 147 -3.86 -5.72 -6.23
CA PHE A 147 -3.40 -5.62 -4.86
C PHE A 147 -4.57 -5.66 -3.86
N GLY A 148 -5.61 -4.85 -4.11
CA GLY A 148 -6.82 -4.81 -3.30
C GLY A 148 -7.56 -6.15 -3.29
N LEU A 149 -7.66 -6.84 -4.43
CA LEU A 149 -8.22 -8.19 -4.50
C LEU A 149 -7.44 -9.19 -3.64
N GLY A 150 -6.11 -9.10 -3.62
CA GLY A 150 -5.26 -9.88 -2.72
C GLY A 150 -5.62 -9.67 -1.26
N LEU A 151 -5.74 -8.41 -0.82
CA LEU A 151 -6.12 -8.05 0.55
C LEU A 151 -7.53 -8.50 0.91
N VAL A 152 -8.50 -8.32 0.02
CA VAL A 152 -9.90 -8.75 0.22
C VAL A 152 -9.97 -10.26 0.37
N TRP A 153 -9.21 -11.02 -0.44
CA TRP A 153 -9.14 -12.48 -0.30
C TRP A 153 -8.56 -12.89 1.05
N MET A 154 -7.45 -12.27 1.50
CA MET A 154 -6.91 -12.56 2.83
C MET A 154 -7.92 -12.27 3.94
N GLY A 155 -8.61 -11.13 3.88
CA GLY A 155 -9.66 -10.77 4.83
C GLY A 155 -10.83 -11.75 4.82
N TYR A 156 -11.25 -12.19 3.64
CA TYR A 156 -12.28 -13.21 3.46
C TYR A 156 -11.86 -14.55 4.07
N ALA A 157 -10.62 -15.00 3.84
CA ALA A 157 -10.11 -16.24 4.41
C ALA A 157 -10.08 -16.23 5.95
N LEU A 158 -9.66 -15.10 6.55
CA LEU A 158 -9.71 -14.89 7.99
C LEU A 158 -11.13 -14.98 8.56
N TRP A 159 -12.11 -14.44 7.83
CA TRP A 159 -13.51 -14.44 8.27
C TRP A 159 -14.13 -15.85 8.26
N PHE A 160 -13.77 -16.67 7.28
CA PHE A 160 -14.33 -18.02 7.13
C PHE A 160 -13.68 -19.07 8.03
N GLU A 161 -12.36 -19.01 8.27
CA GLU A 161 -11.71 -19.92 9.23
C GLU A 161 -12.25 -19.74 10.65
N LYS A 162 -12.64 -18.53 11.03
CA LYS A 162 -13.21 -18.24 12.36
C LYS A 162 -14.60 -18.86 12.56
N ARG A 163 -15.23 -19.37 11.50
CA ARG A 163 -16.56 -20.01 11.52
C ARG A 163 -16.50 -21.54 11.61
N GLU A 164 -15.32 -22.16 11.46
CA GLU A 164 -15.17 -23.56 11.84
C GLU A 164 -14.99 -23.64 13.36
N PRO A 165 -15.95 -24.22 14.11
CA PRO A 165 -15.79 -24.40 15.53
C PRO A 165 -14.60 -25.32 15.78
N ALA A 166 -13.78 -24.95 16.77
CA ALA A 166 -12.72 -25.81 17.29
C ALA A 166 -13.29 -27.22 17.52
N LYS A 167 -12.75 -28.20 16.80
CA LYS A 167 -12.96 -29.62 17.09
C LYS A 167 -11.95 -30.06 18.13
#